data_AF-A0A6M2ETA8-F1
#
_entry.id   AF-A0A6M2ETA8-F1
#
_cell.length_a   1.000
_cell.length_b   1.000
_cell.length_c   1.000
_cell.angle_alpha   90.00
_cell.angle_beta   90.00
_cell.angle_gamma   90.00
#
_symmetry.space_group_name_H-M   'P 1'
#
loop_
_entity.id
_entity.type
_entity.pdbx_description
1 polymer ?
#
loop_
_entity_poly.entity_id
_entity_poly.type
_entity_poly.pdbx_seq_one_letter_code
_entity_poly.pdbx_strand_id
1 'polypeptide(L)'
;MDSPVEERKLDQVTILISSSVDDVSRKGWLAVDVIEQTEVEVERLNVHKSGKMKELVFKKQIEPEEVYRGAHMDVDSDAARQILISLVESGNVDMFNLLASMDDQITKANEQALSRKDILDKVQKWKFASEEEQWLDEYEKDDNRYGAGRGAHKNLKRAEKALILASKTP
;
A
#
# COMPACT_ATOMS: atom_id res chain seq x y z
N MET A 1 -4.19 14.31 12.88
CA MET A 1 -4.49 14.19 14.31
C MET A 1 -5.82 14.88 14.52
N ASP A 2 -6.91 14.18 14.24
CA ASP A 2 -8.26 14.66 14.49
C ASP A 2 -8.76 13.93 15.72
N SER A 3 -8.56 14.58 16.85
CA SER A 3 -9.01 14.09 18.13
C SER A 3 -10.33 14.79 18.51
N PRO A 4 -11.39 14.04 18.93
CA PRO A 4 -12.65 14.61 19.36
C PRO A 4 -12.50 15.48 20.64
N VAL A 5 -13.46 16.38 20.84
CA VAL A 5 -13.54 17.35 21.96
C VAL A 5 -13.36 16.71 23.35
N GLU A 6 -13.62 15.41 23.50
CA GLU A 6 -13.46 14.65 24.76
C GLU A 6 -11.99 14.48 25.19
N GLU A 7 -11.01 14.53 24.27
CA GLU A 7 -9.57 14.46 24.60
C GLU A 7 -8.97 15.79 25.08
N ARG A 8 -9.75 16.90 25.05
CA ARG A 8 -9.30 18.22 25.55
C ARG A 8 -9.12 18.29 27.07
N LYS A 9 -9.39 17.20 27.80
CA LYS A 9 -9.12 17.10 29.24
C LYS A 9 -7.61 17.17 29.57
N LEU A 10 -6.73 16.94 28.59
CA LEU A 10 -5.28 17.02 28.76
C LEU A 10 -4.64 18.34 28.27
N ASP A 11 -5.42 19.31 27.78
CA ASP A 11 -4.91 20.66 27.46
C ASP A 11 -4.21 21.27 28.69
N GLN A 12 -4.77 20.96 29.86
CA GLN A 12 -4.25 21.25 31.18
C GLN A 12 -2.84 20.69 31.45
N VAL A 13 -2.61 19.41 31.11
CA VAL A 13 -1.30 18.73 31.28
C VAL A 13 -0.27 19.25 30.27
N THR A 14 -0.71 19.61 29.07
CA THR A 14 0.16 20.19 28.04
C THR A 14 0.70 21.56 28.48
N ILE A 15 -0.11 22.36 29.18
CA ILE A 15 0.30 23.64 29.77
C ILE A 15 1.34 23.46 30.89
N LEU A 16 1.27 22.35 31.64
CA LEU A 16 2.23 22.03 32.71
C LEU A 16 3.67 21.91 32.19
N ILE A 17 3.87 21.31 31.01
CA ILE A 17 5.20 21.08 30.41
C ILE A 17 5.96 22.41 30.22
N SER A 18 5.21 23.50 29.97
CA SER A 18 5.75 24.85 29.80
C SER A 18 5.70 25.74 31.05
N SER A 19 5.17 25.25 32.18
CA SER A 19 4.93 26.04 33.40
C SER A 19 6.10 25.98 34.40
N SER A 20 6.30 27.04 35.18
CA SER A 20 7.30 27.06 36.26
C SER A 20 6.82 26.28 37.49
N VAL A 21 7.75 25.77 38.30
CA VAL A 21 7.43 24.97 39.51
C VAL A 21 6.49 25.71 40.47
N ASP A 22 6.69 27.01 40.64
CA ASP A 22 5.89 27.85 41.55
C ASP A 22 4.45 28.03 41.04
N ASP A 23 4.30 28.20 39.72
CA ASP A 23 2.99 28.29 39.07
C ASP A 23 2.22 26.98 39.10
N VAL A 24 2.92 25.84 39.01
CA VAL A 24 2.33 24.50 39.07
C VAL A 24 1.77 24.23 40.47
N SER A 25 2.53 24.58 41.51
CA SER A 25 2.14 24.40 42.91
C SER A 25 0.96 25.30 43.31
N ARG A 26 0.97 26.57 42.86
CA ARG A 26 -0.06 27.56 43.22
C ARG A 26 -1.45 27.29 42.61
N LYS A 27 -1.49 26.65 41.45
CA LYS A 27 -2.73 26.36 40.71
C LYS A 27 -3.35 25.00 41.10
N GLY A 28 -2.76 24.25 42.03
CA GLY A 28 -3.32 22.99 42.52
C GLY A 28 -3.18 21.81 41.55
N TRP A 29 -2.28 21.91 40.57
CA TRP A 29 -2.06 20.86 39.55
C TRP A 29 -1.47 19.56 40.09
N LEU A 30 -0.84 19.61 41.27
CA LEU A 30 -0.28 18.45 41.97
C LEU A 30 -1.25 17.87 43.00
N ALA A 31 -2.52 18.28 42.95
CA ALA A 31 -3.54 17.68 43.79
C ALA A 31 -3.72 16.20 43.42
N VAL A 32 -3.98 15.37 44.43
CA VAL A 32 -3.99 13.90 44.30
C VAL A 32 -5.05 13.44 43.28
N ASP A 33 -6.20 14.11 43.25
CA ASP A 33 -7.29 13.86 42.32
C ASP A 33 -6.91 14.13 40.85
N VAL A 34 -6.12 15.19 40.60
CA VAL A 34 -5.63 15.53 39.25
C VAL A 34 -4.62 14.51 38.75
N ILE A 35 -3.75 14.02 39.65
CA ILE A 35 -2.77 12.97 39.33
C ILE A 35 -3.49 11.65 39.02
N GLU A 36 -4.42 11.23 39.89
CA GLU A 36 -5.20 9.99 39.69
C GLU A 36 -5.99 10.04 38.38
N GLN A 37 -6.63 11.17 38.08
CA GLN A 37 -7.34 11.36 36.80
C GLN A 37 -6.39 11.26 35.60
N THR A 38 -5.18 11.80 35.71
CA THR A 38 -4.18 11.75 34.63
C THR A 38 -3.67 10.33 34.41
N GLU A 39 -3.41 9.57 35.47
CA GLU A 39 -2.99 8.17 35.38
C GLU A 39 -4.03 7.29 34.68
N VAL A 40 -5.31 7.44 35.04
CA VAL A 40 -6.42 6.72 34.40
C VAL A 40 -6.51 7.07 32.91
N GLU A 41 -6.35 8.35 32.57
CA GLU A 41 -6.38 8.79 31.17
C GLU A 41 -5.18 8.26 30.37
N VAL A 42 -3.99 8.19 30.95
CA VAL A 42 -2.81 7.59 30.33
C VAL A 42 -3.04 6.11 30.02
N GLU A 43 -3.61 5.35 30.97
CA GLU A 43 -3.91 3.94 30.74
C GLU A 43 -4.96 3.75 29.63
N ARG A 44 -6.04 4.57 29.64
CA ARG A 44 -7.05 4.58 28.58
C ARG A 44 -6.43 4.86 27.21
N LEU A 45 -5.55 5.85 27.12
CA LEU A 45 -4.83 6.20 25.90
C LEU A 45 -3.86 5.12 25.46
N ASN A 46 -3.22 4.41 26.39
CA ASN A 46 -2.32 3.30 26.06
C ASN A 46 -3.08 2.14 25.41
N VAL A 47 -4.24 1.78 25.94
CA VAL A 47 -5.15 0.78 25.33
C VAL A 47 -5.61 1.25 23.95
N HIS A 48 -6.02 2.52 23.82
CA HIS A 48 -6.45 3.07 22.54
C HIS A 48 -5.31 3.08 21.51
N LYS A 49 -4.10 3.48 21.91
CA LYS A 49 -2.89 3.50 21.08
C LYS A 49 -2.53 2.09 20.62
N SER A 50 -2.57 1.09 21.49
CA SER A 50 -2.33 -0.31 21.13
C SER A 50 -3.33 -0.80 20.08
N GLY A 51 -4.63 -0.51 20.27
CA GLY A 51 -5.67 -0.82 19.28
C GLY A 51 -5.43 -0.16 17.93
N LYS A 52 -5.07 1.13 17.92
CA LYS A 52 -4.74 1.88 16.70
C LYS A 52 -3.49 1.36 16.01
N MET A 53 -2.48 0.96 16.79
CA MET A 53 -1.24 0.42 16.26
C MET A 53 -1.50 -0.95 15.58
N LYS A 54 -2.38 -1.78 16.16
CA LYS A 54 -2.81 -3.05 15.57
C LYS A 54 -3.53 -2.85 14.23
N GLU A 55 -4.42 -1.85 14.16
CA GLU A 55 -5.08 -1.45 12.91
C GLU A 55 -4.06 -1.02 11.84
N LEU A 56 -3.08 -0.21 12.21
CA LEU A 56 -2.02 0.26 11.30
C LEU A 56 -1.17 -0.89 10.76
N VAL A 57 -0.80 -1.86 11.59
CA VAL A 57 -0.03 -3.04 11.17
C VAL A 57 -0.76 -3.79 10.05
N PHE A 58 -2.05 -4.11 10.22
CA PHE A 58 -2.78 -4.84 9.18
C PHE A 58 -2.99 -4.04 7.90
N LYS A 59 -3.20 -2.72 8.01
CA LYS A 59 -3.31 -1.86 6.84
C LYS A 59 -2.00 -1.85 6.04
N LYS A 60 -0.88 -1.72 6.74
CA LYS A 60 0.45 -1.64 6.15
C LYS A 60 0.89 -2.95 5.49
N GLN A 61 0.40 -4.09 5.98
CA GLN A 61 0.64 -5.40 5.38
C GLN A 61 0.06 -5.53 3.96
N ILE A 62 -0.98 -4.75 3.63
CA ILE A 62 -1.58 -4.78 2.30
C ILE A 62 -0.61 -4.24 1.25
N GLU A 63 0.14 -3.18 1.58
CA GLU A 63 1.01 -2.46 0.64
C GLU A 63 2.06 -3.36 -0.06
N PRO A 64 2.92 -4.13 0.64
CA PRO A 64 3.89 -4.99 -0.04
C PRO A 64 3.21 -6.05 -0.90
N GLU A 65 2.04 -6.56 -0.51
CA GLU A 65 1.29 -7.53 -1.31
C GLU A 65 0.75 -6.96 -2.62
N GLU A 66 0.34 -5.68 -2.61
CA GLU A 66 -0.03 -4.99 -3.85
C GLU A 66 1.15 -4.80 -4.79
N VAL A 67 2.31 -4.47 -4.21
CA VAL A 67 3.56 -4.32 -4.97
C VAL A 67 3.97 -5.66 -5.59
N TYR A 68 3.98 -6.75 -4.82
CA TYR A 68 4.31 -8.09 -5.34
C TYR A 68 3.32 -8.55 -6.42
N ARG A 69 2.02 -8.34 -6.20
CA ARG A 69 0.97 -8.65 -7.19
C ARG A 69 1.16 -7.85 -8.48
N GLY A 70 1.43 -6.56 -8.38
CA GLY A 70 1.69 -5.70 -9.55
C GLY A 70 2.99 -6.05 -10.28
N ALA A 71 3.99 -6.55 -9.56
CA ALA A 71 5.26 -7.01 -10.12
C ALA A 71 5.23 -8.47 -10.64
N HIS A 72 4.05 -9.11 -10.65
CA HIS A 72 3.87 -10.52 -10.99
C HIS A 72 4.85 -11.43 -10.23
N MET A 73 4.97 -11.19 -8.92
CA MET A 73 5.76 -12.02 -8.02
C MET A 73 4.87 -13.03 -7.32
N ASP A 74 5.31 -14.28 -7.32
CA ASP A 74 4.63 -15.37 -6.62
C ASP A 74 5.12 -15.39 -5.17
N VAL A 75 4.34 -14.77 -4.28
CA VAL A 75 4.62 -14.66 -2.85
C VAL A 75 3.41 -15.16 -2.08
N ASP A 76 3.63 -16.04 -1.12
CA ASP A 76 2.57 -16.57 -0.24
C ASP A 76 2.12 -15.50 0.77
N SER A 77 1.27 -14.61 0.27
CA SER A 77 0.73 -13.49 1.03
C SER A 77 -0.24 -13.94 2.12
N ASP A 78 -0.95 -15.06 1.91
CA ASP A 78 -1.87 -15.60 2.91
C ASP A 78 -1.10 -16.16 4.12
N ALA A 79 -0.06 -16.96 3.89
CA ALA A 79 0.81 -17.43 4.97
C ALA A 79 1.45 -16.25 5.72
N ALA A 80 1.93 -15.22 5.01
CA ALA A 80 2.49 -14.02 5.62
C ALA A 80 1.47 -13.29 6.53
N ARG A 81 0.21 -13.16 6.08
CA ARG A 81 -0.89 -12.59 6.88
C ARG A 81 -1.18 -13.42 8.12
N GLN A 82 -1.23 -14.75 8.01
CA GLN A 82 -1.48 -15.62 9.17
C GLN A 82 -0.36 -15.52 10.20
N ILE A 83 0.90 -15.50 9.76
CA ILE A 83 2.05 -15.28 10.64
C ILE A 83 1.91 -13.93 11.35
N LEU A 84 1.59 -12.85 10.62
CA LEU A 84 1.42 -11.53 11.21
C LEU A 84 0.28 -11.48 12.24
N ILE A 85 -0.87 -12.09 11.94
CA ILE A 85 -2.00 -12.19 12.87
C ILE A 85 -1.55 -12.88 14.17
N SER A 86 -0.92 -14.05 14.06
CA SER A 86 -0.45 -14.80 15.24
C SER A 86 0.56 -14.02 16.07
N LEU A 87 1.45 -13.27 15.40
CA LEU A 87 2.47 -12.45 16.03
C LEU A 87 1.85 -11.29 16.82
N VAL A 88 0.90 -10.59 16.22
CA VAL A 88 0.19 -9.46 16.84
C VAL A 88 -0.71 -9.93 17.99
N GLU A 89 -1.35 -11.08 17.86
CA GLU A 89 -2.22 -11.64 18.91
C GLU A 89 -1.44 -12.21 20.10
N SER A 90 -0.19 -12.61 19.89
CA SER A 90 0.68 -13.10 20.98
C SER A 90 0.99 -12.04 22.05
N GLY A 91 0.82 -10.75 21.73
CA GLY A 91 1.11 -9.63 22.64
C GLY A 91 2.59 -9.46 23.02
N ASN A 92 3.47 -10.33 22.53
CA ASN A 92 4.90 -10.35 22.89
C ASN A 92 5.78 -9.48 21.99
N VAL A 93 5.19 -8.84 20.98
CA VAL A 93 5.94 -8.05 19.99
C VAL A 93 5.79 -6.57 20.23
N ASP A 94 6.93 -5.88 20.22
CA ASP A 94 6.94 -4.43 20.15
C ASP A 94 6.42 -3.97 18.78
N MET A 95 5.22 -3.42 18.82
CA MET A 95 4.48 -3.02 17.63
C MET A 95 5.12 -1.82 16.90
N PHE A 96 5.92 -1.01 17.60
CA PHE A 96 6.68 0.07 16.96
C PHE A 96 7.78 -0.49 16.05
N ASN A 97 8.59 -1.42 16.60
CA ASN A 97 9.63 -2.10 15.84
C ASN A 97 9.04 -2.95 14.70
N LEU A 98 7.89 -3.59 14.93
CA LEU A 98 7.18 -4.31 13.87
C LEU A 98 6.82 -3.37 12.71
N LEU A 99 6.20 -2.22 12.97
CA LEU A 99 5.83 -1.25 11.93
C LEU A 99 7.03 -0.71 11.16
N ALA A 100 8.18 -0.51 11.82
CA ALA A 100 9.41 -0.11 11.16
C ALA A 100 9.96 -1.23 10.25
N SER A 101 9.94 -2.48 10.72
CA SER A 101 10.33 -3.62 9.88
C SER A 101 9.43 -3.81 8.65
N MET A 102 8.16 -3.40 8.74
CA MET A 102 7.24 -3.40 7.62
C MET A 102 7.56 -2.30 6.60
N ASP A 103 8.03 -1.12 7.04
CA ASP A 103 8.56 -0.09 6.11
C ASP A 103 9.74 -0.64 5.31
N ASP A 104 10.64 -1.37 5.97
CA ASP A 104 11.78 -2.00 5.30
C ASP A 104 11.32 -3.06 4.29
N GLN A 105 10.28 -3.85 4.63
CA GLN A 105 9.69 -4.82 3.70
C GLN A 105 9.04 -4.15 2.50
N ILE A 106 8.31 -3.05 2.69
CA ILE A 106 7.72 -2.25 1.60
C ILE A 106 8.82 -1.69 0.70
N THR A 107 9.90 -1.19 1.29
CA THR A 107 11.05 -0.66 0.54
C THR A 107 11.66 -1.74 -0.34
N LYS A 108 11.92 -2.93 0.23
CA LYS A 108 12.43 -4.09 -0.52
C LYS A 108 11.48 -4.56 -1.61
N ALA A 109 10.16 -4.60 -1.34
CA ALA A 109 9.16 -4.96 -2.34
C ALA A 109 9.20 -4.00 -3.53
N ASN A 110 9.31 -2.69 -3.26
CA ASN A 110 9.40 -1.66 -4.31
C ASN A 110 10.70 -1.77 -5.12
N GLU A 111 11.83 -2.04 -4.48
CA GLU A 111 13.11 -2.29 -5.16
C GLU A 111 13.01 -3.50 -6.10
N GLN A 112 12.39 -4.60 -5.62
CA GLN A 112 12.17 -5.79 -6.43
C GLN A 112 11.22 -5.52 -7.60
N ALA A 113 10.13 -4.78 -7.38
CA ALA A 113 9.22 -4.38 -8.45
C ALA A 113 9.94 -3.52 -9.51
N LEU A 114 10.75 -2.56 -9.08
CA LEU A 114 11.54 -1.71 -9.97
C LEU A 114 12.54 -2.53 -10.80
N SER A 115 13.21 -3.51 -10.17
CA SER A 115 14.17 -4.38 -10.86
C SER A 115 13.53 -5.23 -11.98
N ARG A 116 12.23 -5.55 -11.85
CA ARG A 116 11.47 -6.36 -12.84
C ARG A 116 10.82 -5.51 -13.93
N LYS A 117 10.82 -4.19 -13.81
CA LYS A 117 10.08 -3.26 -14.69
C LYS A 117 10.41 -3.49 -16.17
N ASP A 118 11.69 -3.55 -16.52
CA ASP A 118 12.11 -3.71 -17.91
C ASP A 118 11.62 -5.02 -18.56
N ILE A 119 11.54 -6.09 -17.77
CA ILE A 119 11.04 -7.39 -18.23
C ILE A 119 9.53 -7.32 -18.40
N LEU A 120 8.80 -6.75 -17.43
CA LEU A 120 7.35 -6.59 -17.51
C LEU A 120 6.95 -5.70 -18.70
N ASP A 121 7.69 -4.62 -18.96
CA ASP A 121 7.48 -3.75 -20.12
C ASP A 121 7.70 -4.50 -21.44
N LYS A 122 8.70 -5.40 -21.50
CA LYS A 122 8.92 -6.27 -22.66
C LYS A 122 7.80 -7.29 -22.83
N VAL A 123 7.37 -7.95 -21.77
CA VAL A 123 6.26 -8.91 -21.78
C VAL A 123 4.96 -8.23 -22.24
N GLN A 124 4.66 -7.03 -21.75
CA GLN A 124 3.52 -6.23 -22.17
C GLN A 124 3.57 -5.94 -23.68
N LYS A 125 4.74 -5.52 -24.20
CA LYS A 125 4.93 -5.26 -25.64
C LYS A 125 4.75 -6.53 -26.47
N TRP A 126 5.27 -7.67 -25.98
CA TRP A 126 5.14 -8.96 -26.65
C TRP A 126 3.69 -9.43 -26.67
N LYS A 127 2.96 -9.29 -25.55
CA LYS A 127 1.53 -9.60 -25.49
C LYS A 127 0.73 -8.78 -26.50
N PHE A 128 0.97 -7.47 -26.57
CA PHE A 128 0.33 -6.61 -27.56
C PHE A 128 0.67 -7.01 -29.00
N ALA A 129 1.93 -7.34 -29.27
CA ALA A 129 2.34 -7.80 -30.59
C ALA A 129 1.65 -9.11 -30.99
N SER A 130 1.53 -10.06 -30.05
CA SER A 130 0.85 -11.33 -30.27
C SER A 130 -0.66 -11.15 -30.49
N GLU A 131 -1.32 -10.25 -29.75
CA GLU A 131 -2.73 -9.91 -29.98
C GLU A 131 -2.94 -9.26 -31.37
N GLU A 132 -2.00 -8.42 -31.80
CA GLU A 132 -2.05 -7.77 -33.12
C GLU A 132 -1.78 -8.75 -34.26
N GLU A 133 -0.89 -9.72 -34.07
CA GLU A 133 -0.64 -10.84 -34.99
C GLU A 133 -1.87 -11.75 -35.12
N GLN A 134 -2.51 -12.12 -34.00
CA GLN A 134 -3.76 -12.90 -34.03
C GLN A 134 -4.85 -12.15 -34.81
N TRP A 135 -5.00 -10.85 -34.58
CA TRP A 135 -5.94 -10.02 -35.34
C TRP A 135 -5.62 -10.03 -36.84
N LEU A 136 -4.34 -9.97 -37.20
CA LEU A 136 -3.91 -10.03 -38.59
C LEU A 136 -4.23 -11.39 -39.22
N ASP A 137 -3.99 -12.50 -38.53
CA ASP A 137 -4.32 -13.85 -39.00
C ASP A 137 -5.82 -14.01 -39.29
N GLU A 138 -6.67 -13.44 -38.43
CA GLU A 138 -8.12 -13.41 -38.63
C GLU A 138 -8.50 -12.55 -39.84
N TYR A 139 -7.86 -11.39 -39.99
CA TYR A 139 -8.06 -10.48 -41.11
C TYR A 139 -7.58 -11.07 -42.45
N GLU A 140 -6.49 -11.82 -42.47
CA GLU A 140 -5.99 -12.47 -43.68
C GLU A 140 -6.93 -13.57 -44.18
N LYS A 141 -7.67 -14.22 -43.29
CA LYS A 141 -8.69 -15.23 -43.61
C LYS A 141 -10.02 -14.65 -44.10
N ASP A 142 -10.22 -13.33 -44.01
CA ASP A 142 -11.45 -12.67 -44.48
C ASP A 142 -11.44 -12.51 -46.01
N ASP A 143 -12.34 -13.23 -46.69
CA ASP A 143 -12.53 -13.15 -48.15
C ASP A 143 -12.94 -11.74 -48.62
N ASN A 144 -13.52 -10.92 -47.75
CA ASN A 144 -13.96 -9.56 -48.06
C ASN A 144 -12.92 -8.49 -47.65
N ARG A 145 -11.69 -8.88 -47.30
CA ARG A 145 -10.63 -7.97 -46.80
C ARG A 145 -10.25 -6.82 -47.75
N TYR A 146 -10.50 -6.98 -49.06
CA TYR A 146 -10.25 -5.93 -50.07
C TYR A 146 -11.52 -5.17 -50.48
N GLY A 147 -12.64 -5.34 -49.76
CA GLY A 147 -13.88 -4.63 -50.04
C GLY A 147 -13.68 -3.10 -49.98
N ALA A 148 -14.25 -2.38 -50.94
CA ALA A 148 -14.18 -0.91 -51.03
C ALA A 148 -15.07 -0.17 -50.00
N GLY A 149 -15.34 -0.80 -48.85
CA GLY A 149 -16.19 -0.27 -47.79
C GLY A 149 -15.54 0.88 -47.01
N ARG A 150 -16.37 1.72 -46.39
CA ARG A 150 -15.90 2.81 -45.52
C ARG A 150 -15.10 2.22 -44.35
N GLY A 151 -13.79 2.49 -44.31
CA GLY A 151 -12.89 2.03 -43.24
C GLY A 151 -11.84 1.00 -43.68
N ALA A 152 -11.93 0.45 -44.89
CA ALA A 152 -10.99 -0.57 -45.39
C ALA A 152 -9.52 -0.11 -45.38
N HIS A 153 -9.24 1.14 -45.75
CA HIS A 153 -7.89 1.72 -45.70
C HIS A 153 -7.28 1.77 -44.29
N LYS A 154 -8.12 1.84 -43.23
CA LYS A 154 -7.63 1.83 -41.84
C LYS A 154 -7.22 0.43 -41.41
N ASN A 155 -8.00 -0.58 -41.80
CA ASN A 155 -7.69 -1.98 -41.54
C ASN A 155 -6.42 -2.40 -42.30
N LEU A 156 -6.29 -1.99 -43.57
CA LEU A 156 -5.09 -2.24 -44.35
C LEU A 156 -3.83 -1.60 -43.72
N LYS A 157 -3.92 -0.35 -43.28
CA LYS A 157 -2.82 0.33 -42.57
C LYS A 157 -2.49 -0.30 -41.21
N ARG A 158 -3.49 -0.88 -40.52
CA ARG A 158 -3.28 -1.63 -39.28
C ARG A 158 -2.55 -2.94 -39.58
N ALA A 159 -2.98 -3.68 -40.59
CA ALA A 159 -2.34 -4.92 -41.03
C ALA A 159 -0.87 -4.72 -41.42
N GLU A 160 -0.54 -3.65 -42.16
CA GLU A 160 0.85 -3.32 -42.48
C GLU A 160 1.70 -3.07 -41.22
N LYS A 161 1.15 -2.39 -40.21
CA LYS A 161 1.84 -2.15 -38.93
C LYS A 161 2.00 -3.43 -38.12
N ALA A 162 0.98 -4.29 -38.11
CA ALA A 162 0.97 -5.59 -37.47
C ALA A 162 2.08 -6.49 -38.03
N LEU A 163 2.18 -6.60 -39.36
CA LEU A 163 3.24 -7.35 -40.05
C LEU A 163 4.65 -6.88 -39.65
N ILE A 164 4.86 -5.56 -39.62
CA ILE A 164 6.16 -4.99 -39.22
C ILE A 164 6.46 -5.32 -37.76
N LEU A 165 5.46 -5.31 -36.88
CA LEU A 165 5.63 -5.62 -35.47
C LEU A 165 5.93 -7.11 -35.26
N ALA A 166 5.18 -8.01 -35.91
CA ALA A 166 5.38 -9.46 -35.88
C ALA A 166 6.75 -9.86 -36.42
N SER A 167 7.23 -9.20 -37.49
CA SER A 167 8.57 -9.46 -38.04
C SER A 167 9.73 -9.08 -37.10
N LYS A 168 9.45 -8.28 -36.06
CA LYS A 168 10.44 -7.80 -35.07
C LYS A 168 10.36 -8.52 -33.74
N THR A 169 9.31 -9.30 -33.51
CA THR A 169 9.23 -10.21 -32.36
C THR A 169 10.01 -11.49 -32.68
N PRO A 170 10.91 -11.94 -31.78
CA PRO A 170 11.69 -13.18 -31.96
C PRO A 170 10.87 -14.45 -32.09
#